data_AF-A0A8J6G6U8-F1
#
_entry.id   AF-A0A8J6G6U8-F1
#
_cell.length_a   1.000
_cell.length_b   1.000
_cell.length_c   1.000
_cell.angle_alpha   90.00
_cell.angle_beta   90.00
_cell.angle_gamma   90.00
#
_symmetry.space_group_name_H-M   'P 1'
#
loop_
_entity.id
_entity.type
_entity.pdbx_description
1 polymer ?
#
loop_
_entity_poly.entity_id
_entity_poly.type
_entity_poly.pdbx_seq_one_letter_code
_entity_poly.pdbx_strand_id
1 'polypeptide(L)'
;MDECEQALAAEPKAKDPFAHLPKSTFVLDEFKRKYSKEDTLSVALPYFWEHFDKDGWSLWYAEYRFPEELTQTFMSCNLITGMFQRLDKLMKNAFPSVDYESNTWRKLDPGSEETQTLVREYFSWEGAFQHVRKAFNQGKIFK
;
A
#
# COMPACT_ATOMS: atom_id res chain seq x y z
N MET A 1 -24.34 -2.31 -16.04
CA MET A 1 -23.81 -2.70 -14.72
C MET A 1 -23.07 -3.99 -14.96
N ASP A 2 -21.76 -3.96 -14.78
CA ASP A 2 -20.85 -4.97 -15.32
C ASP A 2 -20.85 -6.22 -14.42
N GLU A 3 -20.98 -7.40 -15.01
CA GLU A 3 -21.17 -8.69 -14.29
C GLU A 3 -20.00 -9.00 -13.33
N CYS A 4 -18.83 -8.39 -13.56
CA CYS A 4 -17.68 -8.42 -12.66
C CYS A 4 -17.95 -7.79 -11.29
N GLU A 5 -18.71 -6.69 -11.20
CA GLU A 5 -19.03 -6.04 -9.92
C GLU A 5 -20.01 -6.89 -9.10
N GLN A 6 -20.93 -7.59 -9.78
CA GLN A 6 -21.93 -8.42 -9.13
C GLN A 6 -21.31 -9.73 -8.60
N ALA A 7 -20.31 -10.28 -9.30
CA ALA A 7 -19.53 -11.43 -8.83
C ALA A 7 -18.63 -11.07 -7.63
N LEU A 8 -18.01 -9.90 -7.62
CA LEU A 8 -17.21 -9.41 -6.48
C LEU A 8 -18.06 -9.12 -5.23
N ALA A 9 -19.32 -8.70 -5.41
CA ALA A 9 -20.25 -8.45 -4.31
C ALA A 9 -20.87 -9.72 -3.71
N ALA A 10 -20.80 -10.85 -4.43
CA ALA A 10 -21.41 -12.12 -4.05
C ALA A 10 -20.42 -13.13 -3.42
N GLU A 11 -19.12 -12.84 -3.35
CA GLU A 11 -18.19 -13.68 -2.60
C GLU A 11 -18.54 -13.61 -1.10
N PRO A 12 -18.69 -14.76 -0.41
CA PRO A 12 -18.94 -14.77 1.02
C PRO A 12 -17.79 -14.03 1.69
N LYS A 13 -18.10 -12.88 2.33
CA LYS A 13 -17.14 -12.09 3.10
C LYS A 13 -16.43 -13.05 4.04
N ALA A 14 -15.18 -13.40 3.71
CA ALA A 14 -14.33 -14.20 4.57
C ALA A 14 -14.41 -13.55 5.95
N LYS A 15 -14.66 -14.34 7.00
CA LYS A 15 -14.70 -13.81 8.37
C LYS A 15 -13.39 -13.07 8.58
N ASP A 16 -13.51 -11.76 8.74
CA ASP A 16 -12.35 -10.88 8.81
C ASP A 16 -11.40 -11.44 9.90
N PRO A 17 -10.17 -11.84 9.56
CA PRO A 17 -9.24 -12.42 10.53
C PRO A 17 -8.93 -11.45 11.69
N PHE A 18 -9.24 -10.17 11.51
CA PHE A 18 -9.11 -9.08 12.47
C PHE A 18 -10.44 -8.66 13.12
N ALA A 19 -11.55 -9.38 12.88
CA ALA A 19 -12.86 -9.08 13.50
C ALA A 19 -12.87 -9.10 15.04
N HIS A 20 -11.87 -9.72 15.64
CA HIS A 20 -11.67 -9.77 17.10
C HIS A 20 -10.91 -8.55 17.64
N LEU A 21 -10.28 -7.75 16.77
CA LEU A 21 -9.59 -6.53 17.15
C LEU A 21 -10.60 -5.38 17.34
N PRO A 22 -10.30 -4.43 18.23
CA PRO A 22 -11.10 -3.23 18.37
C PRO A 22 -11.21 -2.52 17.01
N LYS A 23 -12.42 -2.06 16.68
CA LYS A 23 -12.68 -1.35 15.43
C LYS A 23 -11.81 -0.08 15.41
N SER A 24 -10.79 -0.09 14.56
CA SER A 24 -9.93 1.07 14.32
C SER A 24 -10.77 2.30 13.97
N THR A 25 -10.39 3.46 14.51
CA THR A 25 -11.02 4.74 14.19
C THR A 25 -10.69 5.22 12.78
N PHE A 26 -9.59 4.73 12.21
CA PHE A 26 -9.17 5.04 10.84
C PHE A 26 -10.00 4.29 9.79
N VAL A 27 -10.65 5.03 8.89
CA VAL A 27 -11.46 4.48 7.78
C VAL A 27 -10.67 4.58 6.48
N LEU A 28 -10.06 3.47 6.06
CA LEU A 28 -9.21 3.42 4.87
C LEU A 28 -9.94 3.82 3.57
N ASP A 29 -11.22 3.46 3.42
CA ASP A 29 -12.01 3.80 2.22
C ASP A 29 -12.23 5.32 2.07
N GLU A 30 -12.42 6.02 3.19
CA GLU A 30 -12.56 7.48 3.19
C GLU A 30 -11.22 8.14 2.82
N PHE A 31 -10.12 7.63 3.39
CA PHE A 31 -8.77 8.07 3.02
C PHE A 31 -8.48 7.84 1.54
N LYS A 32 -8.76 6.65 0.99
CA LYS A 32 -8.59 6.33 -0.45
C LYS A 32 -9.38 7.29 -1.33
N ARG A 33 -10.60 7.65 -0.91
CA ARG A 33 -11.45 8.59 -1.64
C ARG A 33 -10.83 10.00 -1.65
N LYS A 34 -10.36 10.49 -0.50
CA LYS A 34 -9.68 11.80 -0.38
C LYS A 34 -8.39 11.80 -1.20
N TYR A 35 -7.55 10.78 -1.04
CA TYR A 35 -6.31 10.61 -1.79
C TYR A 35 -6.50 10.57 -3.32
N SER A 36 -7.60 10.00 -3.81
CA SER A 36 -7.85 9.90 -5.25
C SER A 36 -8.60 11.09 -5.86
N LYS A 37 -9.22 11.96 -5.05
CA LYS A 37 -10.08 13.06 -5.54
C LYS A 37 -9.56 14.45 -5.19
N GLU A 38 -8.74 14.56 -4.16
CA GLU A 38 -8.28 15.82 -3.58
C GLU A 38 -6.75 15.92 -3.65
N ASP A 39 -6.21 17.08 -3.30
CA ASP A 39 -4.77 17.31 -3.32
C ASP A 39 -4.05 16.49 -2.23
N THR A 40 -3.07 15.69 -2.65
CA THR A 40 -2.38 14.76 -1.75
C THR A 40 -1.60 15.49 -0.66
N LEU A 41 -0.89 16.56 -1.01
CA LEU A 41 0.04 17.23 -0.10
C LEU A 41 -0.68 18.06 0.96
N SER A 42 -1.73 18.76 0.56
CA SER A 42 -2.46 19.70 1.43
C SER A 42 -3.67 19.09 2.12
N VAL A 43 -4.27 18.02 1.58
CA VAL A 43 -5.49 17.44 2.14
C VAL A 43 -5.33 15.98 2.55
N ALA A 44 -4.87 15.12 1.63
CA ALA A 44 -4.82 13.68 1.93
C ALA A 44 -3.78 13.35 3.02
N LEU A 45 -2.59 13.94 2.95
CA LEU A 45 -1.52 13.69 3.93
C LEU A 45 -1.88 14.19 5.34
N PRO A 46 -2.36 15.44 5.54
CA PRO A 46 -2.81 15.88 6.87
C PRO A 46 -3.94 15.00 7.41
N TYR A 47 -4.93 14.66 6.57
CA TYR A 47 -6.03 13.79 6.98
C TYR A 47 -5.53 12.39 7.40
N PHE A 48 -4.58 11.82 6.64
CA PHE A 48 -3.93 10.57 6.99
C PHE A 48 -3.33 10.64 8.38
N TRP A 49 -2.44 11.61 8.65
CA TRP A 49 -1.75 11.71 9.94
C TRP A 49 -2.66 12.04 11.12
N GLU A 50 -3.73 12.81 10.91
CA GLU A 50 -4.70 13.16 11.95
C GLU A 50 -5.57 11.96 12.35
N HIS A 51 -5.93 11.12 11.39
CA HIS A 51 -6.83 9.98 11.62
C HIS A 51 -6.11 8.64 11.73
N PHE A 52 -4.79 8.59 11.50
CA PHE A 52 -4.01 7.35 11.51
C PHE A 52 -3.99 6.72 12.91
N ASP A 53 -4.65 5.58 13.03
CA ASP A 53 -4.68 4.77 14.23
C ASP A 53 -3.43 3.88 14.31
N LYS A 54 -2.48 4.25 15.17
CA LYS A 54 -1.21 3.53 15.36
C LYS A 54 -1.37 2.18 16.07
N ASP A 55 -2.48 1.98 16.78
CA ASP A 55 -2.77 0.75 17.50
C ASP A 55 -3.47 -0.27 16.57
N GLY A 56 -4.30 0.22 15.64
CA GLY A 56 -4.99 -0.59 14.63
C GLY A 56 -4.22 -0.81 13.33
N TRP A 57 -3.35 0.13 12.93
CA TRP A 57 -2.64 0.10 11.65
C TRP A 57 -1.13 0.21 11.81
N SER A 58 -0.41 -0.39 10.85
CA SER A 58 1.05 -0.29 10.77
C SER A 58 1.49 0.09 9.37
N LEU A 59 2.54 0.90 9.30
CA LEU A 59 3.19 1.27 8.05
C LEU A 59 4.34 0.31 7.77
N TRP A 60 4.45 -0.14 6.53
CA TRP A 60 5.51 -1.04 6.08
C TRP A 60 6.17 -0.47 4.84
N TYR A 61 7.50 -0.43 4.89
CA TYR A 61 8.36 -0.14 3.75
C TYR A 61 8.83 -1.45 3.13
N ALA A 62 8.72 -1.55 1.81
CA ALA A 62 9.19 -2.71 1.06
C ALA A 62 10.19 -2.25 -0.01
N GLU A 63 11.38 -2.84 -0.03
CA GLU A 63 12.36 -2.65 -1.09
C GLU A 63 12.65 -3.99 -1.79
N TYR A 64 12.62 -3.98 -3.11
CA TYR A 64 12.90 -5.19 -3.88
C TYR A 64 14.38 -5.56 -3.77
N ARG A 65 14.66 -6.80 -3.35
CA ARG A 65 16.00 -7.27 -3.00
C ARG A 65 16.89 -7.57 -4.23
N PHE A 66 16.29 -7.78 -5.40
CA PHE A 66 17.01 -8.17 -6.62
C PHE A 66 16.84 -7.16 -7.75
N PRO A 67 17.12 -5.85 -7.54
CA PRO A 67 16.86 -4.82 -8.55
C PRO A 67 17.68 -5.00 -9.83
N GLU A 68 18.75 -5.79 -9.79
CA GLU A 68 19.59 -6.14 -10.95
C GLU A 68 18.86 -7.03 -11.96
N GLU A 69 17.87 -7.81 -11.54
CA GLU A 69 17.04 -8.65 -12.42
C GLU A 69 16.00 -7.82 -13.19
N LEU A 70 15.69 -6.61 -12.70
CA LEU A 70 14.70 -5.69 -13.28
C LEU A 70 15.35 -4.81 -14.35
N THR A 71 15.68 -5.41 -15.49
CA THR A 71 16.34 -4.73 -16.61
C THR A 71 15.43 -3.78 -17.39
N GLN A 72 14.12 -4.00 -17.37
CA GLN A 72 13.13 -3.20 -18.10
C GLN A 72 11.97 -2.76 -17.22
N THR A 73 11.47 -1.54 -17.44
CA THR A 73 10.42 -0.91 -16.61
C THR A 73 9.10 -1.67 -16.61
N PHE A 74 8.74 -2.37 -17.69
CA PHE A 74 7.51 -3.17 -17.69
C PHE A 74 7.64 -4.44 -16.82
N MET A 75 8.85 -4.97 -16.62
CA MET A 75 9.05 -6.18 -15.80
C MET A 75 8.72 -5.89 -14.33
N SER A 76 9.17 -4.74 -13.82
CA SER A 76 8.84 -4.30 -12.47
C SER A 76 7.35 -3.99 -12.31
N CYS A 77 6.74 -3.32 -13.30
CA CYS A 77 5.29 -3.08 -13.32
C CYS A 77 4.48 -4.38 -13.30
N ASN A 78 4.89 -5.39 -14.06
CA ASN A 78 4.23 -6.70 -14.09
C ASN A 78 4.37 -7.46 -12.77
N LEU A 79 5.57 -7.43 -12.17
CA LEU A 79 5.84 -8.08 -10.89
C LEU A 79 5.00 -7.47 -9.76
N ILE A 80 4.95 -6.13 -9.67
CA ILE A 80 4.10 -5.41 -8.70
C ILE A 80 2.62 -5.76 -8.91
N THR A 81 2.17 -5.86 -10.16
CA THR A 81 0.78 -6.26 -10.46
C THR A 81 0.48 -7.68 -10.01
N GLY A 82 1.39 -8.62 -10.26
CA GLY A 82 1.26 -10.00 -9.80
C GLY A 82 1.22 -10.09 -8.28
N MET A 83 2.04 -9.30 -7.58
CA MET A 83 2.02 -9.19 -6.12
C MET A 83 0.64 -8.68 -5.63
N PHE A 84 0.10 -7.62 -6.24
CA PHE A 84 -1.22 -7.08 -5.88
C PHE A 84 -2.36 -8.09 -6.05
N GLN A 85 -2.35 -8.87 -7.13
CA GLN A 85 -3.35 -9.94 -7.34
C GLN A 85 -3.23 -11.06 -6.29
N ARG A 86 -2.02 -11.37 -5.84
CA ARG A 86 -1.78 -12.36 -4.77
C ARG A 86 -2.20 -11.81 -3.41
N LEU A 87 -1.95 -10.53 -3.14
CA LEU A 87 -2.36 -9.84 -1.90
C LEU A 87 -3.89 -9.74 -1.76
N ASP A 88 -4.62 -9.47 -2.84
CA ASP A 88 -6.09 -9.49 -2.85
C ASP A 88 -6.66 -10.88 -2.45
N LYS A 89 -6.05 -11.95 -2.96
CA LYS A 89 -6.39 -13.33 -2.56
C LYS A 89 -5.98 -13.66 -1.13
N LEU A 90 -4.88 -13.08 -0.64
CA LEU A 90 -4.37 -13.24 0.71
C LEU A 90 -5.30 -12.61 1.77
N MET A 91 -5.92 -11.48 1.46
CA MET A 91 -7.03 -10.93 2.26
C MET A 91 -8.21 -11.91 2.38
N LYS A 92 -8.37 -12.83 1.41
CA LYS A 92 -9.50 -13.77 1.35
C LYS A 92 -9.16 -15.15 1.94
N ASN A 93 -7.95 -15.71 1.74
CA ASN A 93 -7.70 -17.16 1.90
C ASN A 93 -6.33 -17.62 2.49
N ALA A 94 -5.57 -16.78 3.21
CA ALA A 94 -4.38 -17.15 4.03
C ALA A 94 -2.98 -17.34 3.37
N PHE A 95 -1.96 -17.15 4.24
CA PHE A 95 -0.49 -17.40 4.24
C PHE A 95 0.43 -16.78 3.14
N PRO A 96 1.35 -15.85 3.48
CA PRO A 96 2.28 -15.22 2.54
C PRO A 96 3.56 -16.06 2.39
N SER A 97 3.73 -16.82 1.31
CA SER A 97 4.89 -17.73 1.21
C SER A 97 5.80 -17.59 -0.03
N VAL A 98 5.57 -16.67 -0.98
CA VAL A 98 6.36 -16.68 -2.24
C VAL A 98 6.97 -15.34 -2.64
N ASP A 99 6.33 -14.19 -2.40
CA ASP A 99 6.93 -12.87 -2.74
C ASP A 99 7.51 -12.11 -1.53
N TYR A 100 7.31 -12.62 -0.32
CA TYR A 100 7.81 -11.99 0.90
C TYR A 100 9.34 -12.02 0.97
N GLU A 101 9.99 -13.09 0.51
CA GLU A 101 11.45 -13.27 0.58
C GLU A 101 12.22 -12.38 -0.40
N SER A 102 11.59 -12.01 -1.51
CA SER A 102 12.18 -11.19 -2.57
C SER A 102 12.14 -9.69 -2.26
N ASN A 103 11.42 -9.28 -1.21
CA ASN A 103 11.34 -7.89 -0.76
C ASN A 103 11.83 -7.80 0.69
N THR A 104 12.60 -6.78 1.02
CA THR A 104 12.92 -6.46 2.40
C THR A 104 11.77 -5.65 2.99
N TRP A 105 11.14 -6.17 4.05
CA TRP A 105 10.04 -5.50 4.72
C TRP A 105 10.53 -4.90 6.03
N ARG A 106 10.33 -3.59 6.20
CA ARG A 106 10.63 -2.87 7.43
C ARG A 106 9.35 -2.22 7.93
N LYS A 107 8.96 -2.52 9.18
CA LYS A 107 7.92 -1.75 9.87
C LYS A 107 8.45 -0.34 10.12
N LEU A 108 7.69 0.66 9.72
CA LEU A 108 8.01 2.07 9.89
C LEU A 108 7.34 2.62 11.15
N ASP A 109 8.03 3.53 11.83
CA ASP A 109 7.51 4.23 13.00
C ASP A 109 6.76 5.50 12.55
N PRO A 110 5.43 5.58 12.73
CA PRO A 110 4.62 6.71 12.27
C PRO A 110 5.06 8.07 12.83
N GLY A 111 5.79 8.10 13.94
CA GLY A 111 6.32 9.33 14.55
C GLY A 111 7.69 9.78 14.03
N SER A 112 8.37 8.98 13.20
CA SER A 112 9.70 9.30 12.70
C SER A 112 9.66 10.27 11.52
N GLU A 113 10.54 11.27 11.49
CA GLU A 113 10.70 12.19 10.36
C GLU A 113 11.04 11.46 9.06
N GLU A 114 11.78 10.34 9.14
CA GLU A 114 12.06 9.45 8.01
C GLU A 114 10.75 8.90 7.43
N THR A 115 9.84 8.43 8.29
CA THR A 115 8.57 7.85 7.86
C THR A 115 7.64 8.91 7.28
N GLN A 116 7.61 10.11 7.85
CA GLN A 116 6.84 11.23 7.30
C GLN A 116 7.34 11.65 5.92
N THR A 117 8.67 11.66 5.74
CA THR A 117 9.29 11.96 4.45
C THR A 117 8.97 10.87 3.43
N LEU A 118 9.15 9.61 3.78
CA LEU A 118 8.84 8.46 2.91
C LEU A 118 7.36 8.48 2.52
N VAL A 119 6.44 8.56 3.47
CA VAL A 119 5.00 8.60 3.19
C VAL A 119 4.66 9.78 2.28
N ARG A 120 5.23 10.97 2.54
CA ARG A 120 5.03 12.13 1.68
C ARG A 120 5.49 11.84 0.26
N GLU A 121 6.75 11.47 0.05
CA GLU A 121 7.33 11.23 -1.28
C GLU A 121 6.59 10.13 -2.05
N TYR A 122 6.27 9.02 -1.40
CA TYR A 122 5.56 7.90 -2.03
C TYR A 122 4.07 8.18 -2.28
N PHE A 123 3.43 9.03 -1.48
CA PHE A 123 2.02 9.36 -1.69
C PHE A 123 1.86 10.49 -2.72
N SER A 124 2.73 11.50 -2.71
CA SER A 124 2.69 12.58 -3.70
C SER A 124 3.32 12.20 -5.04
N TRP A 125 4.11 11.13 -5.09
CA TRP A 125 5.00 10.78 -6.23
C TRP A 125 6.03 11.88 -6.55
N GLU A 126 6.20 12.81 -5.62
CA GLU A 126 7.05 13.99 -5.74
C GLU A 126 8.02 13.99 -4.57
N GLY A 127 9.31 13.91 -4.87
CA GLY A 127 10.34 13.74 -3.87
C GLY A 127 11.72 13.65 -4.50
N ALA A 128 12.74 13.82 -3.68
CA ALA A 128 14.11 13.61 -4.12
C ALA A 128 14.48 12.12 -4.11
N PHE A 129 13.67 11.27 -3.44
CA PHE A 129 13.87 9.82 -3.32
C PHE A 129 15.32 9.46 -3.00
N GLN A 130 15.96 10.29 -2.14
CA GLN A 130 17.40 10.23 -1.87
C GLN A 130 17.81 8.88 -1.26
N HIS A 131 16.87 8.22 -0.56
CA HIS A 131 17.05 6.87 -0.03
C HIS A 131 17.16 5.80 -1.12
N VAL A 132 16.48 5.95 -2.26
CA VAL A 132 16.52 5.00 -3.38
C VAL A 132 17.72 5.25 -4.30
N ARG A 133 18.26 6.48 -4.30
CA ARG A 133 19.35 6.93 -5.21
C ARG A 133 19.08 6.65 -6.69
N LYS A 134 17.80 6.50 -7.08
CA LYS A 134 17.33 6.33 -8.46
C LYS A 134 16.23 7.34 -8.72
N ALA A 135 16.16 7.88 -9.93
CA ALA A 135 15.10 8.79 -10.32
C ALA A 135 13.75 8.06 -10.33
N PHE A 136 12.72 8.73 -9.83
CA PHE A 136 11.35 8.26 -9.98
C PHE A 136 10.98 8.19 -11.46
N ASN A 137 10.40 7.08 -11.89
CA ASN A 137 10.01 6.86 -13.28
C ASN A 137 8.50 6.60 -13.38
N GLN A 138 7.99 5.65 -12.60
CA GLN A 138 6.57 5.29 -12.61
C GLN A 138 6.10 4.81 -11.24
N GLY A 139 4.91 5.26 -10.85
CA GLY A 139 4.23 4.85 -9.62
C GLY A 139 3.02 3.94 -9.91
N LYS A 140 2.72 3.03 -8.97
CA LYS A 140 1.51 2.21 -9.02
C LYS A 140 0.89 2.14 -7.63
N ILE A 141 -0.41 2.39 -7.53
CA ILE A 141 -1.16 2.34 -6.28
C ILE A 141 -2.01 1.08 -6.26
N PHE A 142 -1.95 0.35 -5.14
CA PHE A 142 -2.93 -0.69 -4.82
C PHE A 142 -4.17 -0.02 -4.23
N LYS A 143 -5.30 -0.08 -4.94
CA LYS A 143 -6.58 0.51 -4.52
C LYS A 143 -7.56 -0.59 -4.17
#